data_AF-A0A8B6H7Z2-F1
#
_entry.id   AF-A0A8B6H7Z2-F1
#
_cell.length_a   1.000
_cell.length_b   1.000
_cell.length_c   1.000
_cell.angle_alpha   90.00
_cell.angle_beta   90.00
_cell.angle_gamma   90.00
#
_symmetry.space_group_name_H-M   'P 1'
#
loop_
_entity.id
_entity.type
_entity.pdbx_description
1 polymer ?
#
loop_
_entity_poly.entity_id
_entity_poly.type
_entity_poly.pdbx_seq_one_letter_code
_entity_poly.pdbx_strand_id
1 'polypeptide(L)'
;MANPLFRKSKEEALEYDAYVAYCDGDNKWVYGPLRSFLEERRNYTLLLSDRGDGDVRPGQNRLAISNSISKCKKMILIISNEFVNNE
;
A
#
# COMPACT_ATOMS: atom_id res chain seq x y z
N MET A 1 -38.86 -5.53 -2.96
CA MET A 1 -38.28 -5.33 -1.62
C MET A 1 -36.79 -5.58 -1.74
N ALA A 2 -35.97 -4.53 -1.68
CA ALA A 2 -34.52 -4.65 -1.85
C ALA A 2 -33.89 -5.14 -0.54
N ASN A 3 -33.14 -6.24 -0.63
CA ASN A 3 -32.42 -6.85 0.47
C ASN A 3 -31.26 -5.91 0.86
N PRO A 4 -31.14 -5.42 2.11
CA PRO A 4 -30.05 -4.55 2.48
C PRO A 4 -28.80 -5.42 2.67
N LEU A 5 -28.07 -5.65 1.57
CA LEU A 5 -26.74 -6.21 1.61
C LEU A 5 -25.91 -5.36 2.58
N PHE A 6 -25.43 -6.00 3.63
CA PHE A 6 -24.53 -5.44 4.64
C PHE A 6 -23.46 -4.59 3.96
N ARG A 7 -23.62 -3.26 4.02
CA ARG A 7 -22.52 -2.35 3.75
C ARG A 7 -21.56 -2.53 4.92
N LYS A 8 -20.43 -3.20 4.67
CA LYS A 8 -19.30 -3.18 5.60
C LYS A 8 -19.05 -1.74 6.02
N SER A 9 -18.88 -1.52 7.31
CA SER A 9 -18.45 -0.24 7.81
C SER A 9 -17.11 0.14 7.15
N LYS A 10 -16.80 1.44 7.08
CA LYS A 10 -15.54 1.91 6.49
C LYS A 10 -14.33 1.22 7.12
N GLU A 11 -14.42 0.87 8.40
CA GLU A 11 -13.39 0.19 9.17
C GLU A 11 -13.25 -1.31 8.82
N GLU A 12 -14.36 -1.99 8.53
CA GLU A 12 -14.37 -3.40 8.08
C GLU A 12 -13.89 -3.59 6.63
N ALA A 13 -13.76 -2.48 5.88
CA ALA A 13 -13.22 -2.44 4.53
C ALA A 13 -11.70 -2.14 4.49
N LEU A 14 -11.08 -1.83 5.65
CA LEU A 14 -9.64 -1.59 5.73
C LEU A 14 -8.89 -2.92 5.78
N GLU A 15 -8.01 -3.12 4.80
CA GLU A 15 -7.22 -4.34 4.64
C GLU A 15 -5.75 -4.13 5.05
N TYR A 16 -5.28 -2.88 5.05
CA TYR A 16 -3.87 -2.54 5.27
C TYR A 16 -3.72 -1.52 6.39
N ASP A 17 -2.63 -1.63 7.16
CA ASP A 17 -2.27 -0.67 8.19
C ASP A 17 -1.68 0.61 7.58
N ALA A 18 -0.91 0.49 6.51
CA ALA A 18 -0.44 1.64 5.75
C ALA A 18 -0.15 1.31 4.28
N TYR A 19 -0.40 2.29 3.41
CA TYR A 19 0.20 2.38 2.09
C TYR A 19 1.56 3.07 2.17
N VAL A 20 2.56 2.57 1.43
CA VAL A 20 3.88 3.21 1.33
C VAL A 20 4.07 3.78 -0.07
N ALA A 21 4.19 5.11 -0.14
CA ALA A 21 4.55 5.84 -1.36
C ALA A 21 6.05 6.13 -1.36
N TYR A 22 6.75 5.73 -2.44
CA TYR A 22 8.20 5.81 -2.57
C TYR A 22 8.60 5.81 -4.06
N CYS A 23 9.83 6.22 -4.38
CA CYS A 23 10.40 6.16 -5.73
C CYS A 23 11.21 4.89 -5.97
N ASP A 24 11.43 4.55 -7.24
CA ASP A 24 12.15 3.32 -7.62
C ASP A 24 13.54 3.19 -6.99
N GLY A 25 14.29 4.28 -6.82
CA GLY A 25 15.59 4.26 -6.14
C GLY A 25 15.52 3.90 -4.64
N ASP A 26 14.38 4.08 -4.00
CA ASP A 26 14.16 3.77 -2.58
C ASP A 26 13.79 2.30 -2.35
N ASN A 27 13.59 1.50 -3.42
CA ASN A 27 13.17 0.10 -3.34
C ASN A 27 13.97 -0.74 -2.35
N LYS A 28 15.31 -0.62 -2.36
CA LYS A 28 16.18 -1.40 -1.46
C LYS A 28 15.92 -1.08 0.01
N TRP A 29 15.63 0.19 0.32
CA TRP A 29 15.35 0.61 1.69
C TRP A 29 13.93 0.23 2.11
N VAL A 30 12.96 0.36 1.21
CA VAL A 30 11.55 0.00 1.45
C VAL A 30 11.40 -1.51 1.68
N TYR A 31 11.90 -2.33 0.76
CA TYR A 31 11.79 -3.79 0.86
C TYR A 31 12.73 -4.43 1.87
N GLY A 32 13.80 -3.73 2.27
CA GLY A 32 14.71 -4.17 3.32
C GLY A 32 14.30 -3.62 4.69
N PRO A 33 15.01 -2.61 5.21
CA PRO A 33 14.86 -2.16 6.59
C PRO A 33 13.43 -1.75 6.99
N LEU A 34 12.69 -1.03 6.13
CA LEU A 34 11.33 -0.59 6.46
C LEU A 34 10.38 -1.77 6.60
N ARG A 35 10.32 -2.64 5.59
CA ARG A 35 9.45 -3.82 5.58
C ARG A 35 9.78 -4.77 6.72
N SER A 36 11.06 -5.13 6.91
CA SER A 36 11.45 -6.02 8.00
C SER A 36 11.11 -5.43 9.37
N PHE A 37 11.19 -4.11 9.54
CA PHE A 37 10.76 -3.50 10.78
C PHE A 37 9.23 -3.53 10.96
N LEU A 38 8.46 -3.08 9.96
CA LEU A 38 7.01 -2.91 10.12
C LEU A 38 6.24 -4.21 10.01
N GLU A 39 6.56 -5.08 9.05
CA GLU A 39 5.84 -6.33 8.84
C GLU A 39 6.36 -7.44 9.75
N GLU A 40 7.67 -7.70 9.77
CA GLU A 40 8.20 -8.86 10.51
C GLU A 40 8.30 -8.60 12.01
N ARG A 41 8.77 -7.41 12.43
CA ARG A 41 8.98 -7.11 13.86
C ARG A 41 7.77 -6.49 14.54
N ARG A 42 6.95 -5.74 13.79
CA ARG A 42 5.78 -5.02 14.34
C ARG A 42 4.44 -5.60 13.90
N ASN A 43 4.44 -6.60 13.02
CA ASN A 43 3.25 -7.31 12.56
C ASN A 43 2.19 -6.37 11.95
N TYR A 44 2.64 -5.35 11.22
CA TYR A 44 1.77 -4.52 10.38
C TYR A 44 1.64 -5.10 8.98
N THR A 45 0.51 -4.83 8.33
CA THR A 45 0.29 -5.20 6.93
C THR A 45 0.44 -3.97 6.05
N LEU A 46 1.46 -3.93 5.21
CA LEU A 46 1.71 -2.81 4.30
C LEU A 46 1.17 -3.08 2.89
N LEU A 47 0.67 -2.04 2.24
CA LEU A 47 0.45 -2.01 0.79
C LEU A 47 1.66 -1.31 0.14
N LEU A 48 2.38 -2.03 -0.73
CA LEU A 48 3.51 -1.50 -1.50
C LEU A 48 3.13 -1.47 -2.99
N SER A 49 3.47 -0.38 -3.67
CA SER A 49 3.07 -0.10 -5.06
C SER A 49 3.50 -1.18 -6.06
N ASP A 50 4.65 -1.82 -5.82
CA ASP A 50 5.27 -2.78 -6.76
C ASP A 50 5.38 -4.20 -6.23
N ARG A 51 4.46 -4.65 -5.38
CA ARG A 51 4.45 -6.07 -4.97
C ARG A 51 4.21 -6.96 -6.18
N GLY A 52 5.30 -7.52 -6.70
CA GLY A 52 5.30 -8.55 -7.76
C GLY A 52 4.71 -9.89 -7.32
N ASP A 53 4.43 -10.07 -6.02
CA ASP A 53 3.69 -11.21 -5.51
C ASP A 53 2.18 -10.92 -5.56
N GLY A 54 1.56 -11.30 -6.68
CA GLY A 54 0.14 -11.71 -6.74
C GLY A 54 -0.96 -10.66 -6.68
N ASP A 55 -0.74 -9.47 -6.11
CA ASP A 55 -1.80 -8.46 -5.94
C ASP A 55 -1.92 -7.44 -7.10
N VAL A 56 -0.89 -7.33 -7.94
CA VAL A 56 -0.93 -6.57 -9.19
C VAL A 56 -0.58 -7.53 -10.33
N ARG A 57 -1.60 -8.12 -10.95
CA ARG A 57 -1.43 -8.93 -12.16
C ARG A 57 -0.71 -8.10 -13.22
N PRO A 58 0.24 -8.66 -13.97
CA PRO A 58 0.89 -7.95 -15.07
C PRO A 58 -0.19 -7.40 -16.03
N GLY A 59 -0.26 -6.07 -16.17
CA GLY A 59 -1.32 -5.37 -16.92
C GLY A 59 -2.33 -4.60 -16.07
N GLN A 60 -2.29 -4.70 -14.74
CA GLN A 60 -3.05 -3.82 -13.86
C GLN A 60 -2.36 -2.45 -13.76
N ASN A 61 -2.96 -1.51 -14.47
CA ASN A 61 -2.61 -0.10 -14.59
C ASN A 61 -2.49 0.58 -13.20
N ARG A 62 -1.70 1.65 -13.07
CA ARG A 62 -1.51 2.50 -11.85
C ARG A 62 -2.83 2.80 -11.09
N LEU A 63 -3.97 2.81 -11.79
CA LEU A 63 -5.33 2.95 -11.25
C LEU A 63 -5.74 1.87 -10.23
N ALA A 64 -5.18 0.66 -10.33
CA ALA A 64 -5.46 -0.43 -9.39
C ALA A 64 -4.94 -0.11 -7.97
N ILE A 65 -3.77 0.53 -7.88
CA ILE A 65 -3.17 0.96 -6.61
C ILE A 65 -4.05 2.05 -5.97
N SER A 66 -4.59 2.98 -6.77
CA SER A 66 -5.48 4.05 -6.29
C SER A 66 -6.72 3.51 -5.58
N ASN A 67 -7.29 2.40 -6.04
CA ASN A 67 -8.44 1.77 -5.40
C ASN A 67 -8.07 1.09 -4.08
N SER A 68 -6.87 0.51 -3.99
CA SER A 68 -6.36 -0.14 -2.78
C SER A 68 -5.92 0.86 -1.69
N ILE A 69 -5.53 2.09 -2.04
CA ILE A 69 -5.23 3.15 -1.06
C ILE A 69 -6.43 3.42 -0.15
N SER A 70 -7.66 3.37 -0.68
CA SER A 70 -8.89 3.56 0.12
C SER A 70 -9.09 2.52 1.23
N LYS A 71 -8.39 1.39 1.13
CA LYS A 71 -8.40 0.28 2.09
C LYS A 71 -7.27 0.38 3.12
N CYS A 72 -6.47 1.44 3.09
CA CYS A 72 -5.36 1.66 4.00
C CYS A 72 -5.78 2.57 5.15
N LYS A 73 -5.39 2.22 6.38
CA LYS A 73 -5.63 3.07 7.56
C LYS A 73 -4.79 4.36 7.51
N LYS A 74 -3.58 4.27 6.97
CA LYS A 74 -2.59 5.36 6.93
C LYS A 74 -1.79 5.37 5.61
N MET A 75 -1.02 6.43 5.41
CA MET A 75 -0.03 6.55 4.35
C MET A 75 1.34 6.89 4.95
N ILE A 76 2.38 6.24 4.46
CA ILE A 76 3.78 6.52 4.73
C ILE A 76 4.38 7.07 3.44
N LEU A 77 4.95 8.27 3.49
CA LEU A 77 5.62 8.90 2.36
C LEU A 77 7.13 8.86 2.59
N ILE A 78 7.87 8.25 1.67
CA ILE A 78 9.33 8.24 1.70
C ILE A 78 9.84 9.46 0.94
N ILE A 79 10.41 10.41 1.67
CA ILE A 79 10.97 11.62 1.10
C ILE A 79 12.48 11.42 0.96
N SER A 80 12.94 11.33 -0.29
CA SER A 80 14.34 11.24 -0.68
C SER A 80 14.69 12.34 -1.69
N ASN A 81 15.97 12.54 -1.97
CA ASN A 81 16.38 13.46 -3.05
C ASN A 81 15.80 13.04 -4.40
N GLU A 82 15.63 11.73 -4.63
CA GLU A 82 15.01 11.22 -5.84
C GLU A 82 13.52 11.56 -5.87
N PHE A 83 12.83 11.38 -4.74
CA PHE A 83 11.42 11.74 -4.58
C PHE A 83 11.16 13.21 -4.90
N VAL A 84 11.96 14.13 -4.37
CA VAL A 84 11.78 15.58 -4.62
C VAL A 84 12.03 15.97 -6.08
N ASN A 85 12.85 15.20 -6.82
CA ASN A 85 13.24 15.55 -8.19
C ASN A 85 12.41 14.84 -9.26
N ASN A 86 11.72 13.74 -8.92
CA ASN A 86 11.05 12.85 -9.89
C ASN A 86 9.54 12.63 -9.63
N GLU A 87 9.00 13.05 -8.48
CA GLU A 87 7.57 12.98 -8.13
C GLU A 87 7.03 14.36 -7.71
#